data_AF-A0A356SH66-F1
#
_entry.id   AF-A0A356SH66-F1
#
_cell.length_a   1.000
_cell.length_b   1.000
_cell.length_c   1.000
_cell.angle_alpha   90.00
_cell.angle_beta   90.00
_cell.angle_gamma   90.00
#
_symmetry.space_group_name_H-M   'P 1'
#
loop_
_entity.id
_entity.type
_entity.pdbx_description
1 polymer ?
#
loop_
_entity_poly.entity_id
_entity_poly.type
_entity_poly.pdbx_seq_one_letter_code
_entity_poly.pdbx_strand_id
1 'polypeptide(L)'
;AVHDGKVFVGVFDGRLEALDAATGEVLWSNVTVDQSKPYTITGAPRVFKDKVIIGNSGAELGVRGYVTAYNVEDGGLEWRFYTVPNPNKEPDGAASDAIFAKLANNTWGDTGAWTTDGGGGTAWDSIVYDTVNDQVLIGVGNGSPWNAAIRDPEGDFGGAYDNLFLSSILALDADTGAYRWHYQTTPRDQWDYTATQQMVLAELPLGVNGEARRVVMQAPKNGFFYVLDAADGELLSATPFSEQNWTTGEVDENGRPVITEEAIALNNMVVIPGPTGAHNWHPMSFNPDTGLVYIPTNLPLPYVYAVNDASRNAKSIWNTGYDSASAWAYEYPKGTIAYTQTLDGGSLVAWDPVAGEPAWIVPFPQAFNGGTLSTDGGLVFQGNKRGEFVAYDAQTGDRVWSQRLVGDAAAAPMTYELDGEQYVSVLSGWGNVSMMIYGAALEKPVTAEPGRIVTFKLGGNADLPSPLDYLVVESPKAPLVGDADTWQLGMQRFAENCQFCHGAYAISSGVIPDLRWSAISANEDSWASVVGDGALTGNGMVGFSDIINDDEIEAIRHYVLRQAWLAVENGTADAPAVAAAGDQ
;
A
#
# COMPACT_ATOMS: atom_id res chain seq x y z
N ALA A 1 -0.85 -18.29 -7.74
CA ALA A 1 -1.76 -18.89 -8.75
C ALA A 1 -1.63 -20.40 -8.78
N VAL A 2 -2.58 -21.11 -9.39
CA VAL A 2 -2.52 -22.56 -9.61
C VAL A 2 -2.86 -22.88 -11.06
N HIS A 3 -2.18 -23.86 -11.64
CA HIS A 3 -2.45 -24.34 -13.00
C HIS A 3 -1.80 -25.71 -13.22
N ASP A 4 -2.51 -26.66 -13.82
CA ASP A 4 -2.01 -27.99 -14.24
C ASP A 4 -1.10 -28.69 -13.21
N GLY A 5 -1.57 -28.77 -11.96
CA GLY A 5 -0.85 -29.43 -10.87
C GLY A 5 0.32 -28.65 -10.30
N LYS A 6 0.47 -27.36 -10.65
CA LYS A 6 1.52 -26.46 -10.14
C LYS A 6 0.94 -25.32 -9.31
N VAL A 7 1.71 -24.85 -8.33
CA VAL A 7 1.46 -23.64 -7.54
C VAL A 7 2.54 -22.61 -7.87
N PHE A 8 2.14 -21.40 -8.25
CA PHE A 8 3.06 -20.30 -8.58
C PHE A 8 3.04 -19.25 -7.49
N VAL A 9 4.23 -18.85 -7.04
CA VAL A 9 4.42 -17.87 -5.96
C VAL A 9 5.50 -16.85 -6.34
N GLY A 10 5.20 -15.57 -6.13
CA GLY A 10 6.20 -14.50 -6.12
C GLY A 10 6.84 -14.43 -4.74
N VAL A 11 8.16 -14.55 -4.68
CA VAL A 11 8.95 -14.52 -3.44
C VAL A 11 9.44 -13.10 -3.21
N PHE A 12 9.48 -12.68 -1.94
CA PHE A 12 9.81 -11.30 -1.55
C PHE A 12 11.13 -10.79 -2.15
N ASP A 13 12.13 -11.66 -2.33
CA ASP A 13 13.45 -11.34 -2.92
C ASP A 13 13.46 -11.23 -4.45
N GLY A 14 12.28 -11.22 -5.09
CA GLY A 14 12.12 -11.01 -6.52
C GLY A 14 12.12 -12.28 -7.37
N ARG A 15 12.13 -13.47 -6.76
CA ARG A 15 11.95 -14.73 -7.50
C ARG A 15 10.49 -15.01 -7.84
N LEU A 16 10.25 -15.67 -8.96
CA LEU A 16 9.01 -16.37 -9.28
C LEU A 16 9.31 -17.87 -9.28
N GLU A 17 8.54 -18.64 -8.53
CA GLU A 17 8.74 -20.09 -8.41
C GLU A 17 7.47 -20.85 -8.77
N ALA A 18 7.65 -21.98 -9.44
CA ALA A 18 6.62 -23.00 -9.61
C ALA A 18 6.93 -24.18 -8.71
N LEU A 19 5.91 -24.61 -7.95
CA LEU A 19 5.97 -25.74 -7.03
C LEU A 19 5.02 -26.84 -7.53
N ASP A 20 5.39 -28.09 -7.34
CA ASP A 20 4.45 -29.20 -7.52
C ASP A 20 3.36 -29.13 -6.44
N ALA A 21 2.09 -29.16 -6.85
CA ALA A 21 0.97 -28.93 -5.93
C ALA A 21 0.76 -30.06 -4.91
N ALA A 22 1.25 -31.28 -5.19
CA ALA A 22 1.07 -32.44 -4.31
C ALA A 22 2.21 -32.55 -3.27
N THR A 23 3.42 -32.16 -3.66
CA THR A 23 4.65 -32.38 -2.87
C THR A 23 5.25 -31.09 -2.30
N GLY A 24 4.97 -29.95 -2.95
CA GLY A 24 5.61 -28.67 -2.63
C GLY A 24 7.05 -28.54 -3.15
N GLU A 25 7.55 -29.50 -3.93
CA GLU A 25 8.89 -29.42 -4.53
C GLU A 25 8.97 -28.30 -5.57
N VAL A 26 10.09 -27.55 -5.57
CA VAL A 26 10.35 -26.51 -6.57
C VAL A 26 10.62 -27.16 -7.93
N LEU A 27 9.77 -26.89 -8.91
CA LEU A 27 9.90 -27.35 -10.30
C LEU A 27 10.84 -26.44 -11.10
N TRP A 28 10.69 -25.13 -10.94
CA TRP A 28 11.59 -24.12 -11.49
C TRP A 28 11.54 -22.83 -10.65
N SER A 29 12.59 -22.01 -10.75
CA SER A 29 12.74 -20.74 -10.03
C SER A 29 13.47 -19.72 -10.91
N ASN A 30 12.87 -18.53 -11.09
CA ASN A 30 13.41 -17.45 -11.90
C ASN A 30 13.60 -16.18 -11.07
N VAL A 31 14.79 -15.59 -11.12
CA VAL A 31 15.02 -14.23 -10.60
C VAL A 31 14.43 -13.25 -11.61
N THR A 32 13.38 -12.53 -11.22
CA THR A 32 12.63 -11.66 -12.14
C THR A 32 13.17 -10.22 -12.18
N VAL A 33 13.94 -9.84 -11.15
CA VAL A 33 14.41 -8.48 -10.87
C VAL A 33 15.93 -8.38 -10.83
N ASP A 34 16.43 -7.15 -11.00
CA ASP A 34 17.81 -6.83 -10.65
C ASP A 34 17.94 -6.76 -9.12
N GLN A 35 18.53 -7.81 -8.52
CA GLN A 35 18.67 -7.94 -7.07
C GLN A 35 19.70 -6.96 -6.46
N SER A 36 20.42 -6.18 -7.29
CA SER A 36 21.21 -5.06 -6.78
C SER A 36 20.37 -3.82 -6.49
N LYS A 37 19.11 -3.80 -6.93
CA LYS A 37 18.13 -2.73 -6.72
C LYS A 37 17.07 -3.15 -5.70
N PRO A 38 16.37 -2.19 -5.07
CA PRO A 38 15.41 -2.47 -4.00
C PRO A 38 14.04 -2.98 -4.52
N TYR A 39 14.05 -3.93 -5.46
CA TYR A 39 12.83 -4.61 -5.90
C TYR A 39 12.39 -5.67 -4.90
N THR A 40 11.07 -5.84 -4.79
CA THR A 40 10.45 -6.98 -4.11
C THR A 40 9.25 -7.50 -4.88
N ILE A 41 8.67 -8.63 -4.46
CA ILE A 41 7.36 -9.09 -4.95
C ILE A 41 6.43 -9.33 -3.78
N THR A 42 5.25 -8.70 -3.82
CA THR A 42 4.20 -8.83 -2.80
C THR A 42 2.87 -9.32 -3.37
N GLY A 43 2.60 -9.03 -4.65
CA GLY A 43 1.36 -9.41 -5.33
C GLY A 43 1.29 -10.89 -5.68
N ALA A 44 0.08 -11.40 -5.88
CA ALA A 44 -0.12 -12.76 -6.35
C ALA A 44 0.15 -12.86 -7.87
N PRO A 45 0.89 -13.86 -8.37
CA PRO A 45 0.96 -14.10 -9.81
C PRO A 45 -0.40 -14.55 -10.34
N ARG A 46 -0.68 -14.26 -11.61
CA ARG A 46 -1.88 -14.75 -12.33
C ARG A 46 -1.44 -15.71 -13.44
N VAL A 47 -2.27 -16.69 -13.76
CA VAL A 47 -2.04 -17.62 -14.88
C VAL A 47 -3.14 -17.42 -15.90
N PHE A 48 -2.76 -17.35 -17.16
CA PHE A 48 -3.66 -17.31 -18.31
C PHE A 48 -3.04 -18.09 -19.46
N LYS A 49 -3.84 -18.82 -20.21
CA LYS A 49 -3.34 -19.74 -21.26
C LYS A 49 -2.21 -20.63 -20.69
N ASP A 50 -1.04 -20.58 -21.31
CA ASP A 50 0.19 -21.28 -20.96
C ASP A 50 1.22 -20.38 -20.25
N LYS A 51 0.79 -19.23 -19.69
CA LYS A 51 1.67 -18.20 -19.12
C LYS A 51 1.32 -17.85 -17.68
N VAL A 52 2.34 -17.64 -16.86
CA VAL A 52 2.26 -17.02 -15.55
C VAL A 52 2.83 -15.61 -15.60
N ILE A 53 2.07 -14.63 -15.14
CA ILE A 53 2.48 -13.22 -15.11
C ILE A 53 2.66 -12.74 -13.67
N ILE A 54 3.69 -11.93 -13.47
CA ILE A 54 3.99 -11.26 -12.22
C ILE A 54 4.61 -9.87 -12.48
N GLY A 55 4.34 -8.93 -11.58
CA GLY A 55 5.01 -7.64 -11.52
C GLY A 55 6.04 -7.58 -10.40
N ASN A 56 6.26 -6.39 -9.84
CA ASN A 56 7.19 -6.13 -8.76
C ASN A 56 6.79 -4.87 -7.99
N SER A 57 7.42 -4.65 -6.84
CA SER A 57 7.27 -3.51 -5.94
C SER A 57 8.61 -2.79 -5.76
N GLY A 58 8.60 -1.55 -5.24
CA GLY A 58 9.83 -0.80 -4.89
C GLY A 58 9.85 0.67 -5.30
N ALA A 59 8.74 1.25 -5.79
CA ALA A 59 8.70 2.65 -6.22
C ALA A 59 9.14 3.63 -5.11
N GLU A 60 8.86 3.30 -3.85
CA GLU A 60 9.26 4.08 -2.67
C GLU A 60 10.77 4.14 -2.45
N LEU A 61 11.55 3.28 -3.11
CA LEU A 61 13.01 3.15 -2.95
C LEU A 61 13.78 3.43 -4.26
N GLY A 62 13.09 3.73 -5.37
CA GLY A 62 13.74 3.99 -6.66
C GLY A 62 13.92 2.74 -7.50
N VAL A 63 12.89 2.39 -8.28
CA VAL A 63 12.98 1.33 -9.28
C VAL A 63 12.19 1.67 -10.55
N ARG A 64 12.47 0.95 -11.65
CA ARG A 64 11.71 1.03 -12.91
C ARG A 64 10.69 -0.10 -12.99
N GLY A 65 9.41 0.21 -13.05
CA GLY A 65 8.33 -0.77 -13.06
C GLY A 65 8.24 -1.59 -14.35
N TYR A 66 7.80 -2.85 -14.22
CA TYR A 66 7.46 -3.73 -15.34
C TYR A 66 6.59 -4.90 -14.88
N VAL A 67 5.96 -5.57 -15.84
CA VAL A 67 5.38 -6.91 -15.69
C VAL A 67 6.06 -7.88 -16.63
N THR A 68 6.11 -9.16 -16.24
CA THR A 68 6.73 -10.21 -17.05
C THR A 68 5.86 -11.46 -17.07
N ALA A 69 5.65 -12.01 -18.26
CA ALA A 69 5.03 -13.32 -18.46
C ALA A 69 6.10 -14.38 -18.71
N TYR A 70 5.93 -15.52 -18.05
CA TYR A 70 6.79 -16.70 -18.17
C TYR A 70 5.94 -17.91 -18.56
N ASN A 71 6.54 -18.88 -19.25
CA ASN A 71 5.92 -20.15 -19.55
C ASN A 71 5.63 -20.93 -18.26
N VAL A 72 4.43 -21.51 -18.14
CA VAL A 72 4.04 -22.25 -16.93
C VAL A 72 4.83 -23.56 -16.74
N GLU A 73 5.33 -24.17 -17.83
CA GLU A 73 6.00 -25.47 -17.78
C GLU A 73 7.45 -25.38 -17.35
N ASP A 74 8.23 -24.48 -17.96
CA ASP A 74 9.69 -24.39 -17.75
C ASP A 74 10.18 -23.05 -17.19
N GLY A 75 9.29 -22.07 -17.04
CA GLY A 75 9.65 -20.73 -16.58
C GLY A 75 10.37 -19.89 -17.64
N GLY A 76 10.37 -20.27 -18.92
CA GLY A 76 10.95 -19.47 -19.99
C GLY A 76 10.30 -18.09 -20.09
N LEU A 77 11.09 -17.04 -20.30
CA LEU A 77 10.58 -15.69 -20.52
C LEU A 77 9.78 -15.63 -21.84
N GLU A 78 8.51 -15.27 -21.77
CA GLU A 78 7.64 -15.12 -22.95
C GLU A 78 7.66 -13.67 -23.45
N TRP A 79 7.37 -12.73 -22.55
CA TRP A 79 7.46 -11.30 -22.83
C TRP A 79 7.60 -10.48 -21.54
N ARG A 80 8.11 -9.25 -21.69
CA ARG A 80 8.18 -8.24 -20.64
C ARG A 80 7.64 -6.92 -21.17
N PHE A 81 6.91 -6.19 -20.33
CA PHE A 81 6.47 -4.83 -20.61
C PHE A 81 6.93 -3.90 -19.48
N TYR A 82 7.79 -2.93 -19.80
CA TYR A 82 8.12 -1.85 -18.88
C TYR A 82 7.01 -0.82 -18.84
N THR A 83 6.69 -0.31 -17.66
CA THR A 83 5.59 0.66 -17.47
C THR A 83 6.06 2.11 -17.61
N VAL A 84 7.37 2.37 -17.52
CA VAL A 84 7.97 3.69 -17.74
C VAL A 84 9.23 3.60 -18.61
N PRO A 85 9.60 4.65 -19.36
CA PRO A 85 10.81 4.69 -20.19
C PRO A 85 12.08 4.39 -19.39
N ASN A 86 13.12 3.85 -20.07
CA ASN A 86 14.46 3.83 -19.48
C ASN A 86 15.10 5.23 -19.63
N PRO A 87 16.16 5.52 -18.84
CA PRO A 87 16.80 6.84 -18.83
C PRO A 87 17.29 7.33 -20.19
N ASN A 88 17.65 6.41 -21.10
CA ASN A 88 18.16 6.75 -22.42
C ASN A 88 17.05 6.90 -23.47
N LYS A 89 15.80 6.53 -23.14
CA LYS A 89 14.65 6.48 -24.06
C LYS A 89 14.88 5.61 -25.31
N GLU A 90 15.83 4.69 -25.24
CA GLU A 90 16.17 3.78 -26.34
C GLU A 90 15.48 2.41 -26.20
N PRO A 91 15.23 1.67 -27.29
CA PRO A 91 14.67 0.33 -27.21
C PRO A 91 15.53 -0.64 -26.36
N ASP A 92 14.88 -1.43 -25.50
CA ASP A 92 15.54 -2.42 -24.64
C ASP A 92 15.12 -3.87 -24.92
N GLY A 93 14.37 -4.09 -26.00
CA GLY A 93 13.92 -5.41 -26.46
C GLY A 93 12.63 -5.88 -25.81
N ALA A 94 11.99 -5.05 -24.98
CA ALA A 94 10.72 -5.35 -24.34
C ALA A 94 9.52 -5.02 -25.25
N ALA A 95 8.36 -5.60 -24.94
CA ALA A 95 7.10 -5.36 -25.66
C ALA A 95 6.64 -3.89 -25.58
N SER A 96 7.18 -3.10 -24.65
CA SER A 96 6.93 -1.68 -24.47
C SER A 96 7.63 -0.76 -25.48
N ASP A 97 8.67 -1.23 -26.18
CA ASP A 97 9.54 -0.39 -27.03
C ASP A 97 8.75 0.43 -28.07
N ALA A 98 7.82 -0.23 -28.78
CA ALA A 98 7.07 0.41 -29.86
C ALA A 98 6.15 1.53 -29.35
N ILE A 99 5.48 1.33 -28.20
CA ILE A 99 4.61 2.36 -27.65
C ILE A 99 5.40 3.47 -26.96
N PHE A 100 6.58 3.17 -26.40
CA PHE A 100 7.45 4.19 -25.83
C PHE A 100 7.96 5.15 -26.89
N ALA A 101 8.46 4.64 -28.02
CA ALA A 101 8.90 5.48 -29.13
C ALA A 101 7.76 6.32 -29.73
N LYS A 102 6.53 5.78 -29.76
CA LYS A 102 5.36 6.47 -30.31
C LYS A 102 4.77 7.52 -29.36
N LEU A 103 4.76 7.23 -28.06
CA LEU A 103 3.96 7.98 -27.08
C LEU A 103 4.74 8.27 -25.80
N ALA A 104 5.09 7.23 -25.02
CA ALA A 104 5.49 7.44 -23.63
C ALA A 104 6.77 8.27 -23.48
N ASN A 105 7.77 8.09 -24.34
CA ASN A 105 9.03 8.85 -24.28
C ASN A 105 8.85 10.37 -24.35
N ASN A 106 7.79 10.84 -25.02
CA ASN A 106 7.48 12.26 -25.18
C ASN A 106 6.77 12.85 -23.96
N THR A 107 6.34 12.00 -23.00
CA THR A 107 5.63 12.42 -21.78
C THR A 107 6.54 12.53 -20.55
N TRP A 108 7.85 12.41 -20.77
CA TRP A 108 8.90 12.57 -19.77
C TRP A 108 9.91 13.56 -20.31
N GLY A 109 10.46 14.43 -19.46
CA GLY A 109 11.63 15.25 -19.80
C GLY A 109 12.88 14.42 -20.06
N ASP A 110 14.01 15.06 -20.34
CA ASP A 110 15.30 14.40 -20.60
C ASP A 110 16.23 14.39 -19.37
N THR A 111 15.84 15.09 -18.30
CA THR A 111 16.58 15.20 -17.04
C THR A 111 15.69 14.89 -15.84
N GLY A 112 16.28 14.88 -14.63
CA GLY A 112 15.58 14.61 -13.38
C GLY A 112 15.92 13.25 -12.78
N ALA A 113 15.41 13.02 -11.56
CA ALA A 113 15.70 11.82 -10.80
C ALA A 113 15.14 10.54 -11.45
N TRP A 114 14.15 10.63 -12.33
CA TRP A 114 13.65 9.46 -13.07
C TRP A 114 14.75 8.77 -13.90
N THR A 115 15.76 9.51 -14.35
CA THR A 115 16.91 9.01 -15.13
C THR A 115 17.91 8.21 -14.30
N THR A 116 17.90 8.33 -12.98
CA THR A 116 18.80 7.60 -12.06
C THR A 116 18.04 6.58 -11.22
N ASP A 117 16.83 6.92 -10.82
CA ASP A 117 16.06 6.19 -9.81
C ASP A 117 15.00 5.27 -10.44
N GLY A 118 14.81 5.34 -11.76
CA GLY A 118 13.98 4.42 -12.52
C GLY A 118 12.54 4.88 -12.79
N GLY A 119 12.07 5.97 -12.18
CA GLY A 119 10.80 6.61 -12.53
C GLY A 119 9.55 6.02 -11.86
N GLY A 120 9.61 4.83 -11.26
CA GLY A 120 8.48 4.18 -10.57
C GLY A 120 7.63 3.31 -11.49
N GLY A 121 6.31 3.34 -11.31
CA GLY A 121 5.34 2.62 -12.13
C GLY A 121 5.28 1.12 -11.85
N THR A 122 5.63 0.68 -10.65
CA THR A 122 5.60 -0.74 -10.26
C THR A 122 4.18 -1.32 -10.30
N ALA A 123 4.01 -2.50 -10.89
CA ALA A 123 2.72 -3.20 -10.99
C ALA A 123 2.61 -4.29 -9.92
N TRP A 124 2.41 -3.88 -8.67
CA TRP A 124 2.65 -4.72 -7.49
C TRP A 124 1.44 -5.53 -6.99
N ASP A 125 0.26 -5.38 -7.61
CA ASP A 125 -0.95 -6.09 -7.15
C ASP A 125 -1.90 -6.56 -8.28
N SER A 126 -2.82 -5.70 -8.74
CA SER A 126 -3.91 -6.17 -9.62
C SER A 126 -3.45 -6.46 -11.04
N ILE A 127 -3.69 -7.71 -11.45
CA ILE A 127 -3.51 -8.21 -12.82
C ILE A 127 -4.76 -9.03 -13.14
N VAL A 128 -5.44 -8.73 -14.25
CA VAL A 128 -6.69 -9.38 -14.66
C VAL A 128 -6.58 -9.84 -16.10
N TYR A 129 -6.91 -11.10 -16.37
CA TYR A 129 -7.02 -11.60 -17.74
C TYR A 129 -8.47 -11.48 -18.23
N ASP A 130 -8.68 -10.68 -19.27
CA ASP A 130 -9.97 -10.57 -19.95
C ASP A 130 -10.05 -11.59 -21.09
N THR A 131 -10.73 -12.70 -20.81
CA THR A 131 -10.95 -13.78 -21.78
C THR A 131 -11.76 -13.37 -23.02
N VAL A 132 -12.57 -12.30 -22.95
CA VAL A 132 -13.42 -11.86 -24.07
C VAL A 132 -12.60 -11.08 -25.09
N ASN A 133 -11.79 -10.14 -24.61
CA ASN A 133 -10.94 -9.31 -25.45
C ASN A 133 -9.55 -9.93 -25.72
N ASP A 134 -9.22 -11.03 -25.04
CA ASP A 134 -7.91 -11.70 -25.06
C ASP A 134 -6.75 -10.75 -24.75
N GLN A 135 -6.85 -10.11 -23.59
CA GLN A 135 -5.88 -9.13 -23.10
C GLN A 135 -5.65 -9.27 -21.60
N VAL A 136 -4.50 -8.81 -21.14
CA VAL A 136 -4.18 -8.68 -19.73
C VAL A 136 -4.26 -7.20 -19.34
N LEU A 137 -5.09 -6.91 -18.34
CA LEU A 137 -5.17 -5.61 -17.70
C LEU A 137 -4.21 -5.61 -16.51
N ILE A 138 -3.35 -4.59 -16.45
CA ILE A 138 -2.45 -4.36 -15.31
C ILE A 138 -2.70 -2.99 -14.72
N GLY A 139 -2.64 -2.93 -13.39
CA GLY A 139 -2.64 -1.67 -12.66
C GLY A 139 -1.22 -1.16 -12.47
N VAL A 140 -0.96 0.10 -12.83
CA VAL A 140 0.38 0.72 -12.75
C VAL A 140 0.49 1.64 -11.53
N GLY A 141 1.60 1.54 -10.81
CA GLY A 141 1.86 2.30 -9.59
C GLY A 141 2.25 3.77 -9.78
N ASN A 142 2.62 4.37 -8.64
CA ASN A 142 3.07 5.75 -8.46
C ASN A 142 4.45 6.03 -9.04
N GLY A 143 4.79 7.32 -9.16
CA GLY A 143 6.10 7.77 -9.63
C GLY A 143 7.23 7.62 -8.61
N SER A 144 8.47 7.50 -9.07
CA SER A 144 9.68 7.49 -8.23
C SER A 144 10.72 8.51 -8.71
N PRO A 145 11.12 9.50 -7.87
CA PRO A 145 10.49 9.82 -6.59
C PRO A 145 9.03 10.26 -6.73
N TRP A 146 8.29 10.29 -5.62
CA TRP A 146 6.89 10.76 -5.62
C TRP A 146 6.82 12.22 -6.09
N ASN A 147 7.69 13.10 -5.60
CA ASN A 147 7.72 14.51 -5.98
C ASN A 147 8.01 14.69 -7.49
N ALA A 148 6.99 15.07 -8.26
CA ALA A 148 7.08 15.23 -9.71
C ALA A 148 8.11 16.28 -10.15
N ALA A 149 8.31 17.34 -9.35
CA ALA A 149 9.28 18.40 -9.66
C ALA A 149 10.74 17.96 -9.45
N ILE A 150 10.98 16.90 -8.69
CA ILE A 150 12.31 16.26 -8.57
C ILE A 150 12.44 15.13 -9.59
N ARG A 151 11.37 14.33 -9.72
CA ARG A 151 11.32 13.22 -10.66
C ARG A 151 11.59 13.68 -12.08
N ASP A 152 10.86 14.67 -12.57
CA ASP A 152 10.90 15.19 -13.94
C ASP A 152 10.76 16.73 -13.94
N PRO A 153 11.85 17.49 -13.69
CA PRO A 153 11.81 18.94 -13.47
C PRO A 153 11.46 19.77 -14.71
N GLU A 154 11.48 19.18 -15.90
CA GLU A 154 11.15 19.87 -17.16
C GLU A 154 9.64 20.02 -17.37
N GLY A 155 8.86 19.21 -16.67
CA GLY A 155 7.43 19.11 -16.89
C GLY A 155 6.54 19.95 -15.97
N ASP A 156 5.30 20.12 -16.41
CA ASP A 156 4.20 20.72 -15.66
C ASP A 156 2.93 19.84 -15.74
N PHE A 157 1.87 20.27 -15.07
CA PHE A 157 0.56 19.59 -15.09
C PHE A 157 -0.29 19.94 -16.32
N GLY A 158 0.32 20.50 -17.39
CA GLY A 158 -0.35 20.92 -18.62
C GLY A 158 -0.63 19.79 -19.62
N GLY A 159 -0.29 18.54 -19.28
CA GLY A 159 -0.60 17.36 -20.10
C GLY A 159 0.54 16.86 -21.00
N ALA A 160 1.56 17.70 -21.26
CA ALA A 160 2.70 17.27 -22.07
C ALA A 160 3.63 16.30 -21.30
N TYR A 161 3.71 16.43 -19.97
CA TYR A 161 4.62 15.69 -19.11
C TYR A 161 3.89 14.80 -18.11
N ASP A 162 2.92 14.05 -18.63
CA ASP A 162 2.05 13.14 -17.88
C ASP A 162 2.77 11.97 -17.21
N ASN A 163 4.03 11.73 -17.59
CA ASN A 163 4.86 10.64 -17.11
C ASN A 163 4.19 9.26 -17.32
N LEU A 164 3.83 8.96 -18.58
CA LEU A 164 3.19 7.68 -18.89
C LEU A 164 4.14 6.49 -18.66
N PHE A 165 3.68 5.37 -18.11
CA PHE A 165 2.30 5.01 -17.77
C PHE A 165 2.00 5.04 -16.27
N LEU A 166 2.61 5.95 -15.50
CA LEU A 166 2.33 6.07 -14.05
C LEU A 166 0.82 6.18 -13.78
N SER A 167 0.37 5.60 -12.66
CA SER A 167 -1.03 5.62 -12.20
C SER A 167 -2.04 5.36 -13.32
N SER A 168 -1.90 4.23 -14.03
CA SER A 168 -2.74 3.89 -15.17
C SER A 168 -3.33 2.49 -15.07
N ILE A 169 -4.53 2.32 -15.64
CA ILE A 169 -5.02 1.01 -16.10
C ILE A 169 -4.43 0.81 -17.50
N LEU A 170 -3.73 -0.30 -17.72
CA LEU A 170 -3.04 -0.57 -18.96
C LEU A 170 -3.43 -1.96 -19.48
N ALA A 171 -3.87 -2.02 -20.74
CA ALA A 171 -4.20 -3.26 -21.42
C ALA A 171 -3.07 -3.70 -22.36
N LEU A 172 -2.68 -4.95 -22.23
CA LEU A 172 -1.66 -5.61 -23.02
C LEU A 172 -2.26 -6.81 -23.75
N ASP A 173 -1.81 -7.04 -24.97
CA ASP A 173 -2.08 -8.28 -25.68
C ASP A 173 -1.56 -9.48 -24.87
N ALA A 174 -2.41 -10.48 -24.64
CA ALA A 174 -2.06 -11.58 -23.74
C ALA A 174 -0.89 -12.43 -24.26
N ASP A 175 -0.80 -12.63 -25.57
CA ASP A 175 0.21 -13.51 -26.16
C ASP A 175 1.57 -12.82 -26.31
N THR A 176 1.58 -11.54 -26.65
CA THR A 176 2.80 -10.80 -27.03
C THR A 176 3.25 -9.76 -26.01
N GLY A 177 2.38 -9.39 -25.07
CA GLY A 177 2.61 -8.27 -24.16
C GLY A 177 2.55 -6.90 -24.84
N ALA A 178 2.18 -6.83 -26.12
CA ALA A 178 2.13 -5.58 -26.86
C ALA A 178 1.03 -4.66 -26.30
N TYR A 179 1.32 -3.36 -26.23
CA TYR A 179 0.36 -2.34 -25.82
C TYR A 179 -0.93 -2.39 -26.66
N ARG A 180 -2.10 -2.28 -25.99
CA ARG A 180 -3.40 -2.11 -26.65
C ARG A 180 -3.99 -0.72 -26.38
N TRP A 181 -4.28 -0.43 -25.12
CA TRP A 181 -4.84 0.85 -24.67
C TRP A 181 -4.44 1.13 -23.22
N HIS A 182 -4.60 2.37 -22.77
CA HIS A 182 -4.46 2.72 -21.36
C HIS A 182 -5.44 3.84 -20.99
N TYR A 183 -5.74 3.96 -19.71
CA TYR A 183 -6.38 5.11 -19.11
C TYR A 183 -5.58 5.53 -17.87
N GLN A 184 -5.08 6.77 -17.86
CA GLN A 184 -4.28 7.30 -16.77
C GLN A 184 -5.18 7.97 -15.73
N THR A 185 -5.28 7.38 -14.55
CA THR A 185 -6.17 7.83 -13.47
C THR A 185 -5.63 9.07 -12.77
N THR A 186 -4.30 9.22 -12.68
CA THR A 186 -3.64 10.38 -12.08
C THR A 186 -2.46 10.80 -12.95
N PRO A 187 -2.70 11.68 -13.94
CA PRO A 187 -1.63 12.23 -14.76
C PRO A 187 -0.59 12.97 -13.92
N ARG A 188 0.69 12.71 -14.19
CA ARG A 188 1.83 13.28 -13.46
C ARG A 188 1.70 13.10 -11.94
N ASP A 189 1.37 11.90 -11.49
CA ASP A 189 1.24 11.55 -10.08
C ASP A 189 2.37 12.15 -9.21
N GLN A 190 1.98 12.78 -8.10
CA GLN A 190 2.93 13.28 -7.10
C GLN A 190 2.54 12.98 -5.66
N TRP A 191 1.54 12.13 -5.44
CA TRP A 191 0.90 11.91 -4.14
C TRP A 191 0.90 10.44 -3.72
N ASP A 192 1.78 9.62 -4.33
CA ASP A 192 1.74 8.16 -4.17
C ASP A 192 0.37 7.59 -4.57
N TYR A 193 -0.23 8.11 -5.64
CA TYR A 193 -1.47 7.56 -6.18
C TYR A 193 -1.15 6.44 -7.17
N THR A 194 -1.31 5.22 -6.69
CA THR A 194 -1.26 4.01 -7.50
C THR A 194 -2.60 3.78 -8.19
N ALA A 195 -2.55 3.12 -9.34
CA ALA A 195 -3.69 2.45 -9.97
C ALA A 195 -3.48 0.93 -9.97
N THR A 196 -2.85 0.38 -8.93
CA THR A 196 -2.59 -1.06 -8.76
C THR A 196 -3.72 -1.80 -8.05
N GLN A 197 -4.71 -1.06 -7.56
CA GLN A 197 -5.90 -1.52 -6.87
C GLN A 197 -6.70 -2.51 -7.73
N GLN A 198 -7.59 -3.26 -7.08
CA GLN A 198 -8.33 -4.29 -7.78
C GLN A 198 -9.15 -3.73 -8.95
N MET A 199 -8.95 -4.35 -10.12
CA MET A 199 -9.81 -4.20 -11.27
C MET A 199 -10.86 -5.31 -11.29
N VAL A 200 -12.10 -4.96 -11.59
CA VAL A 200 -13.22 -5.92 -11.73
C VAL A 200 -13.83 -5.79 -13.11
N LEU A 201 -13.88 -6.90 -13.84
CA LEU A 201 -14.61 -7.00 -15.11
C LEU A 201 -16.07 -7.37 -14.84
N ALA A 202 -17.01 -6.64 -15.45
CA ALA A 202 -18.44 -6.89 -15.32
C ALA A 202 -19.19 -6.53 -16.60
N GLU A 203 -20.43 -7.01 -16.71
CA GLU A 203 -21.40 -6.56 -17.71
C GLU A 203 -22.40 -5.63 -17.01
N LEU A 204 -22.46 -4.36 -17.42
CA LEU A 204 -23.37 -3.36 -16.83
C LEU A 204 -24.34 -2.82 -17.88
N PRO A 205 -25.56 -2.38 -17.50
CA PRO A 205 -26.56 -1.83 -18.44
C PRO A 205 -26.23 -0.38 -18.88
N LEU A 206 -25.01 -0.16 -19.36
CA LEU A 206 -24.47 1.15 -19.77
C LEU A 206 -24.41 1.32 -21.30
N GLY A 207 -24.84 0.32 -22.07
CA GLY A 207 -24.94 0.38 -23.52
C GLY A 207 -26.12 1.24 -24.00
N VAL A 208 -26.20 1.44 -25.31
CA VAL A 208 -27.31 2.17 -25.94
C VAL A 208 -28.63 1.48 -25.58
N ASN A 209 -29.62 2.25 -25.10
CA ASN A 209 -30.91 1.75 -24.59
C ASN A 209 -30.81 0.78 -23.39
N GLY A 210 -29.72 0.81 -22.62
CA GLY A 210 -29.52 -0.05 -21.44
C GLY A 210 -29.04 -1.46 -21.79
N GLU A 211 -28.51 -1.67 -22.99
CA GLU A 211 -27.84 -2.92 -23.36
C GLU A 211 -26.62 -3.18 -22.45
N ALA A 212 -26.29 -4.46 -22.26
CA ALA A 212 -25.12 -4.86 -21.50
C ALA A 212 -23.84 -4.38 -22.20
N ARG A 213 -22.97 -3.72 -21.44
CA ARG A 213 -21.65 -3.27 -21.86
C ARG A 213 -20.62 -3.88 -20.93
N ARG A 214 -19.59 -4.50 -21.52
CA ARG A 214 -18.47 -5.06 -20.78
C ARG A 214 -17.56 -3.94 -20.31
N VAL A 215 -17.34 -3.85 -19.01
CA VAL A 215 -16.58 -2.78 -18.38
C VAL A 215 -15.45 -3.33 -17.52
N VAL A 216 -14.42 -2.51 -17.34
CA VAL A 216 -13.50 -2.63 -16.21
C VAL A 216 -13.82 -1.52 -15.21
N MET A 217 -13.96 -1.91 -13.94
CA MET A 217 -14.21 -1.01 -12.82
C MET A 217 -12.98 -0.98 -11.91
N GLN A 218 -12.62 0.20 -11.41
CA GLN A 218 -11.54 0.34 -10.43
C GLN A 218 -11.79 1.54 -9.50
N ALA A 219 -11.47 1.35 -8.22
CA ALA A 219 -11.42 2.40 -7.19
C ALA A 219 -9.97 2.61 -6.73
N PRO A 220 -9.09 3.30 -7.48
CA PRO A 220 -7.69 3.49 -7.09
C PRO A 220 -7.51 4.40 -5.87
N LYS A 221 -6.26 4.62 -5.43
CA LYS A 221 -5.96 5.47 -4.24
C LYS A 221 -6.55 6.87 -4.32
N ASN A 222 -6.69 7.42 -5.52
CA ASN A 222 -6.96 8.82 -5.75
C ASN A 222 -8.39 9.30 -5.37
N GLY A 223 -9.32 8.38 -5.08
CA GLY A 223 -10.68 8.72 -4.61
C GLY A 223 -11.76 8.77 -5.68
N PHE A 224 -11.44 8.55 -6.96
CA PHE A 224 -12.44 8.35 -8.02
C PHE A 224 -12.76 6.86 -8.22
N PHE A 225 -14.01 6.56 -8.53
CA PHE A 225 -14.45 5.27 -9.03
C PHE A 225 -14.57 5.38 -10.55
N TYR A 226 -13.78 4.58 -11.26
CA TYR A 226 -13.72 4.59 -12.72
C TYR A 226 -14.50 3.41 -13.30
N VAL A 227 -15.26 3.68 -14.34
CA VAL A 227 -15.87 2.67 -15.21
C VAL A 227 -15.39 2.94 -16.64
N LEU A 228 -14.65 1.99 -17.21
CA LEU A 228 -14.15 2.07 -18.58
C LEU A 228 -14.74 0.94 -19.42
N ASP A 229 -14.89 1.15 -20.72
CA ASP A 229 -15.12 0.05 -21.65
C ASP A 229 -13.91 -0.89 -21.63
N ALA A 230 -14.17 -2.19 -21.45
CA ALA A 230 -13.09 -3.17 -21.34
C ALA A 230 -12.36 -3.37 -22.66
N ALA A 231 -12.99 -3.16 -23.82
CA ALA A 231 -12.39 -3.44 -25.12
C ALA A 231 -11.33 -2.42 -25.53
N ASP A 232 -11.56 -1.13 -25.25
CA ASP A 232 -10.73 -0.04 -25.77
C ASP A 232 -10.33 1.02 -24.72
N GLY A 233 -10.81 0.90 -23.48
CA GLY A 233 -10.48 1.82 -22.40
C GLY A 233 -11.23 3.15 -22.46
N GLU A 234 -12.29 3.28 -23.27
CA GLU A 234 -13.14 4.47 -23.28
C GLU A 234 -13.68 4.76 -21.87
N LEU A 235 -13.48 5.98 -21.37
CA LEU A 235 -14.04 6.43 -20.09
C LEU A 235 -15.56 6.56 -20.20
N LEU A 236 -16.29 5.78 -19.39
CA LEU A 236 -17.75 5.85 -19.28
C LEU A 236 -18.17 6.75 -18.13
N SER A 237 -17.50 6.61 -16.98
CA SER A 237 -17.69 7.48 -15.83
C SER A 237 -16.45 7.50 -14.93
N ALA A 238 -16.23 8.65 -14.29
CA ALA A 238 -15.29 8.84 -13.19
C ALA A 238 -16.00 9.68 -12.13
N THR A 239 -16.30 9.07 -10.98
CA THR A 239 -17.08 9.73 -9.93
C THR A 239 -16.36 9.61 -8.59
N PRO A 240 -16.20 10.70 -7.82
CA PRO A 240 -15.61 10.61 -6.48
C PRO A 240 -16.41 9.67 -5.57
N PHE A 241 -15.76 8.66 -4.99
CA PHE A 241 -16.37 7.76 -3.99
C PHE A 241 -15.92 8.07 -2.56
N SER A 242 -14.97 8.98 -2.40
CA SER A 242 -14.47 9.47 -1.12
C SER A 242 -14.24 10.98 -1.15
N GLU A 243 -13.98 11.56 0.02
CA GLU A 243 -13.46 12.93 0.11
C GLU A 243 -12.11 13.04 -0.60
N GLN A 244 -11.88 14.19 -1.25
CA GLN A 244 -10.64 14.51 -1.95
C GLN A 244 -10.43 16.03 -2.05
N ASN A 245 -9.17 16.47 -1.94
CA ASN A 245 -8.78 17.89 -2.06
C ASN A 245 -7.69 18.15 -3.10
N TRP A 246 -7.17 17.11 -3.76
CA TRP A 246 -6.18 17.23 -4.84
C TRP A 246 -6.78 17.66 -6.19
N THR A 247 -8.11 17.62 -6.29
CA THR A 247 -8.90 17.84 -7.50
C THR A 247 -10.19 18.56 -7.15
N THR A 248 -10.84 19.20 -8.12
CA THR A 248 -12.20 19.75 -7.96
C THR A 248 -13.27 18.66 -7.83
N GLY A 249 -12.95 17.41 -8.15
CA GLY A 249 -13.91 16.31 -8.23
C GLY A 249 -14.52 16.12 -9.63
N GLU A 250 -14.15 16.96 -10.58
CA GLU A 250 -14.59 16.86 -11.98
C GLU A 250 -13.47 16.31 -12.87
N VAL A 251 -13.87 15.76 -14.02
CA VAL A 251 -12.98 15.43 -15.14
C VAL A 251 -13.24 16.38 -16.31
N ASP A 252 -12.20 16.73 -17.05
CA ASP A 252 -12.30 17.56 -18.24
C ASP A 252 -12.90 16.81 -19.45
N GLU A 253 -13.00 17.50 -20.59
CA GLU A 253 -13.54 16.93 -21.84
C GLU A 253 -12.73 15.74 -22.40
N ASN A 254 -11.50 15.55 -21.93
CA ASN A 254 -10.62 14.42 -22.29
C ASN A 254 -10.64 13.33 -21.21
N GLY A 255 -11.50 13.44 -20.20
CA GLY A 255 -11.60 12.50 -19.10
C GLY A 255 -10.47 12.61 -18.08
N ARG A 256 -9.76 13.74 -18.01
CA ARG A 256 -8.65 13.97 -17.07
C ARG A 256 -9.16 14.66 -15.79
N PRO A 257 -8.77 14.22 -14.59
CA PRO A 257 -9.11 14.92 -13.36
C PRO A 257 -8.61 16.38 -13.38
N VAL A 258 -9.48 17.32 -12.98
CA VAL A 258 -9.11 18.73 -12.85
C VAL A 258 -8.41 18.93 -11.52
N ILE A 259 -7.08 19.09 -11.56
CA ILE A 259 -6.22 19.21 -10.37
C ILE A 259 -6.29 20.64 -9.81
N THR A 260 -6.32 20.79 -8.49
CA THR A 260 -6.32 22.12 -7.84
C THR A 260 -4.93 22.76 -7.85
N GLU A 261 -4.86 24.10 -7.91
CA GLU A 261 -3.59 24.82 -7.87
C GLU A 261 -2.84 24.55 -6.55
N GLU A 262 -3.56 24.43 -5.44
CA GLU A 262 -3.00 24.11 -4.13
C GLU A 262 -2.32 22.73 -4.11
N ALA A 263 -2.94 21.74 -4.75
CA ALA A 263 -2.40 20.39 -4.83
C ALA A 263 -1.23 20.27 -5.80
N ILE A 264 -1.11 21.17 -6.77
CA ILE A 264 0.07 21.31 -7.62
C ILE A 264 1.22 21.94 -6.82
N ALA A 265 0.95 23.01 -6.09
CA ALA A 265 1.96 23.79 -5.39
C ALA A 265 2.52 23.11 -4.12
N LEU A 266 1.71 22.31 -3.42
CA LEU A 266 2.10 21.55 -2.22
C LEU A 266 2.81 22.39 -1.14
N ASN A 267 2.27 23.58 -0.84
CA ASN A 267 2.81 24.49 0.17
C ASN A 267 2.50 24.01 1.61
N ASN A 268 3.12 22.90 2.05
CA ASN A 268 2.83 22.20 3.30
C ASN A 268 1.37 21.76 3.41
N MET A 269 0.87 21.15 2.33
CA MET A 269 -0.52 20.74 2.23
C MET A 269 -0.71 19.34 2.79
N VAL A 270 -1.76 19.15 3.59
CA VAL A 270 -2.31 17.82 3.86
C VAL A 270 -3.20 17.43 2.69
N VAL A 271 -2.78 16.42 1.94
CA VAL A 271 -3.54 15.95 0.76
C VAL A 271 -4.46 14.80 1.16
N ILE A 272 -5.68 14.85 0.62
CA ILE A 272 -6.73 13.87 0.79
C ILE A 272 -7.14 13.39 -0.62
N PRO A 273 -7.15 12.07 -0.89
CA PRO A 273 -6.53 11.02 -0.07
C PRO A 273 -5.03 11.21 0.15
N GLY A 274 -4.48 10.63 1.22
CA GLY A 274 -3.03 10.57 1.42
C GLY A 274 -2.39 9.38 0.66
N PRO A 275 -1.11 9.06 0.92
CA PRO A 275 -0.42 7.88 0.35
C PRO A 275 -1.14 6.54 0.61
N THR A 276 -1.92 6.48 1.69
CA THR A 276 -2.75 5.32 2.03
C THR A 276 -3.92 5.11 1.05
N GLY A 277 -4.29 6.15 0.31
CA GLY A 277 -5.39 6.17 -0.64
C GLY A 277 -6.78 6.08 0.00
N ALA A 278 -7.79 6.47 -0.76
CA ALA A 278 -9.20 6.23 -0.45
C ALA A 278 -9.50 4.74 -0.40
N HIS A 279 -8.86 3.96 -1.28
CA HIS A 279 -8.87 2.51 -1.32
C HIS A 279 -7.46 2.01 -1.63
N ASN A 280 -7.03 0.94 -0.95
CA ASN A 280 -5.69 0.36 -1.10
C ASN A 280 -5.79 -1.08 -1.66
N TRP A 281 -4.82 -1.94 -1.41
CA TRP A 281 -4.78 -3.31 -1.94
C TRP A 281 -5.90 -4.25 -1.44
N HIS A 282 -6.61 -3.89 -0.36
CA HIS A 282 -7.66 -4.73 0.21
C HIS A 282 -8.75 -4.98 -0.83
N PRO A 283 -9.00 -6.21 -1.29
CA PRO A 283 -9.91 -6.43 -2.41
C PRO A 283 -11.33 -5.89 -2.18
N MET A 284 -11.91 -5.26 -3.20
CA MET A 284 -13.35 -5.06 -3.34
C MET A 284 -14.03 -6.29 -3.96
N SER A 285 -15.36 -6.36 -3.91
CA SER A 285 -16.12 -7.42 -4.55
C SER A 285 -17.33 -6.87 -5.27
N PHE A 286 -17.76 -7.51 -6.35
CA PHE A 286 -18.96 -7.16 -7.11
C PHE A 286 -19.99 -8.26 -6.98
N ASN A 287 -21.25 -7.89 -6.77
CA ASN A 287 -22.37 -8.83 -6.78
C ASN A 287 -23.31 -8.53 -7.96
N PRO A 288 -23.42 -9.42 -8.95
CA PRO A 288 -24.27 -9.20 -10.12
C PRO A 288 -25.77 -9.18 -9.80
N ASP A 289 -26.21 -9.77 -8.68
CA ASP A 289 -27.64 -9.79 -8.30
C ASP A 289 -28.10 -8.43 -7.75
N THR A 290 -27.21 -7.73 -7.05
CA THR A 290 -27.47 -6.37 -6.53
C THR A 290 -26.99 -5.27 -7.48
N GLY A 291 -26.04 -5.59 -8.36
CA GLY A 291 -25.34 -4.62 -9.20
C GLY A 291 -24.33 -3.76 -8.43
N LEU A 292 -24.03 -4.08 -7.17
CA LEU A 292 -23.22 -3.24 -6.29
C LEU A 292 -21.77 -3.72 -6.18
N VAL A 293 -20.86 -2.77 -5.98
CA VAL A 293 -19.44 -3.00 -5.65
C VAL A 293 -19.20 -2.66 -4.19
N TYR A 294 -18.62 -3.57 -3.41
CA TYR A 294 -18.37 -3.42 -1.98
C TYR A 294 -16.92 -3.04 -1.73
N ILE A 295 -16.68 -1.78 -1.38
CA ILE A 295 -15.36 -1.14 -1.33
C ILE A 295 -14.96 -0.88 0.13
N PRO A 296 -13.86 -1.47 0.61
CA PRO A 296 -13.17 -1.01 1.82
C PRO A 296 -12.55 0.36 1.57
N THR A 297 -13.06 1.40 2.23
CA THR A 297 -12.53 2.76 2.14
C THR A 297 -11.77 3.17 3.40
N ASN A 298 -10.82 4.07 3.22
CA ASN A 298 -10.03 4.68 4.29
C ASN A 298 -10.41 6.15 4.42
N LEU A 299 -10.53 6.64 5.67
CA LEU A 299 -10.30 8.05 5.93
C LEU A 299 -8.78 8.30 5.86
N PRO A 300 -8.37 9.43 5.29
CA PRO A 300 -6.96 9.74 5.10
C PRO A 300 -6.29 9.95 6.47
N LEU A 301 -5.26 9.16 6.74
CA LEU A 301 -4.30 9.55 7.78
C LEU A 301 -3.45 10.69 7.18
N PRO A 302 -3.37 11.86 7.84
CA PRO A 302 -2.78 13.04 7.25
C PRO A 302 -1.29 12.79 6.96
N TYR A 303 -0.89 13.00 5.70
CA TYR A 303 0.51 13.10 5.28
C TYR A 303 0.73 14.52 4.77
N VAL A 304 1.76 15.20 5.29
CA VAL A 304 2.10 16.56 4.85
C VAL A 304 3.08 16.46 3.70
N TYR A 305 2.68 17.01 2.57
CA TYR A 305 3.55 17.17 1.43
C TYR A 305 4.27 18.51 1.54
N ALA A 306 5.56 18.47 1.85
CA ALA A 306 6.40 19.64 2.05
C ALA A 306 7.60 19.63 1.09
N VAL A 307 7.70 20.69 0.29
CA VAL A 307 8.84 20.96 -0.59
C VAL A 307 9.69 22.05 0.03
N ASN A 308 10.87 21.71 0.56
CA ASN A 308 11.76 22.64 1.25
C ASN A 308 13.24 22.20 1.10
N ASP A 309 14.18 22.97 1.66
CA ASP A 309 15.61 22.63 1.59
C ASP A 309 15.95 21.32 2.34
N ALA A 310 15.16 20.93 3.33
CA ALA A 310 15.37 19.67 4.05
C ALA A 310 15.05 18.46 3.17
N SER A 311 13.99 18.51 2.34
CA SER A 311 13.67 17.42 1.41
C SER A 311 14.76 17.18 0.36
N ARG A 312 15.55 18.21 0.01
CA ARG A 312 16.67 18.11 -0.96
C ARG A 312 17.96 17.55 -0.37
N ASN A 313 18.11 17.62 0.95
CA ASN A 313 19.32 17.20 1.68
C ASN A 313 19.06 16.04 2.64
N ALA A 314 17.89 15.39 2.54
CA ALA A 314 17.48 14.30 3.41
C ALA A 314 18.46 13.13 3.30
N LYS A 315 18.84 12.57 4.45
CA LYS A 315 19.64 11.35 4.53
C LYS A 315 18.68 10.17 4.72
N SER A 316 17.99 9.81 3.66
CA SER A 316 16.93 8.82 3.68
C SER A 316 17.16 7.72 2.66
N ILE A 317 16.83 6.48 3.02
CA ILE A 317 16.67 5.39 2.06
C ILE A 317 15.37 5.51 1.24
N TRP A 318 14.40 6.29 1.71
CA TRP A 318 13.11 6.46 1.07
C TRP A 318 13.17 7.53 -0.01
N ASN A 319 12.83 7.16 -1.23
CA ASN A 319 12.85 8.04 -2.39
C ASN A 319 11.51 8.74 -2.63
N THR A 320 10.99 9.45 -1.63
CA THR A 320 9.70 10.18 -1.77
C THR A 320 9.89 11.57 -2.38
N GLY A 321 11.04 12.20 -2.18
CA GLY A 321 11.30 13.59 -2.61
C GLY A 321 10.57 14.65 -1.77
N TYR A 322 10.05 14.29 -0.60
CA TYR A 322 9.40 15.19 0.36
C TYR A 322 10.08 15.14 1.72
N ASP A 323 9.95 16.22 2.49
CA ASP A 323 10.48 16.29 3.86
C ASP A 323 9.63 15.41 4.79
N SER A 324 10.16 14.25 5.16
CA SER A 324 9.47 13.26 5.99
C SER A 324 9.27 13.73 7.44
N ALA A 325 9.96 14.79 7.86
CA ALA A 325 9.92 15.37 9.20
C ALA A 325 8.99 16.59 9.31
N SER A 326 8.47 17.11 8.19
CA SER A 326 7.77 18.41 8.16
C SER A 326 6.50 18.48 9.03
N ALA A 327 5.88 17.33 9.31
CA ALA A 327 4.70 17.21 10.15
C ALA A 327 5.01 16.92 11.63
N TRP A 328 6.27 16.72 11.97
CA TRP A 328 6.68 16.12 13.24
C TRP A 328 7.49 17.08 14.10
N ALA A 329 7.36 16.89 15.40
CA ALA A 329 8.08 17.64 16.42
C ALA A 329 8.62 16.67 17.48
N TYR A 330 9.76 17.01 18.06
CA TYR A 330 10.30 16.24 19.19
C TYR A 330 9.49 16.43 20.48
N GLU A 331 8.68 17.49 20.55
CA GLU A 331 7.72 17.74 21.62
C GLU A 331 6.35 18.05 21.06
N TYR A 332 5.32 17.55 21.74
CA TYR A 332 3.93 17.82 21.40
C TYR A 332 3.08 18.02 22.66
N PRO A 333 2.01 18.84 22.58
CA PRO A 333 1.11 19.06 23.70
C PRO A 333 0.46 17.79 24.22
N LYS A 334 0.16 17.76 25.52
CA LYS A 334 -0.67 16.70 26.10
C LYS A 334 -2.01 16.63 25.37
N GLY A 335 -2.38 15.44 24.92
CA GLY A 335 -3.60 15.18 24.18
C GLY A 335 -3.43 15.08 22.66
N THR A 336 -2.26 15.42 22.09
CA THR A 336 -2.02 15.28 20.64
C THR A 336 -2.25 13.85 20.15
N ILE A 337 -1.72 12.83 20.84
CA ILE A 337 -1.93 11.42 20.43
C ILE A 337 -3.40 11.02 20.49
N ALA A 338 -4.10 11.41 21.56
CA ALA A 338 -5.54 11.15 21.68
C ALA A 338 -6.35 11.84 20.56
N TYR A 339 -5.94 13.04 20.13
CA TYR A 339 -6.53 13.72 18.98
C TYR A 339 -6.22 12.98 17.67
N THR A 340 -4.99 12.53 17.44
CA THR A 340 -4.61 11.74 16.26
C THR A 340 -5.46 10.48 16.10
N GLN A 341 -5.76 9.78 17.20
CA GLN A 341 -6.66 8.61 17.19
C GLN A 341 -8.07 8.94 16.68
N THR A 342 -8.54 10.19 16.82
CA THR A 342 -9.86 10.62 16.30
C THR A 342 -9.89 10.90 14.80
N LEU A 343 -8.71 10.98 14.17
CA LEU A 343 -8.57 11.21 12.73
C LEU A 343 -8.54 9.90 11.92
N ASP A 344 -8.44 8.75 12.59
CA ASP A 344 -8.52 7.43 11.94
C ASP A 344 -9.99 7.06 11.64
N GLY A 345 -10.19 6.26 10.60
CA GLY A 345 -11.52 5.79 10.24
C GLY A 345 -11.57 5.21 8.84
N GLY A 346 -12.67 4.58 8.49
CA GLY A 346 -12.90 4.03 7.17
C GLY A 346 -14.37 3.66 7.01
N SER A 347 -14.74 3.08 5.88
CA SER A 347 -16.09 2.56 5.69
C SER A 347 -16.09 1.30 4.83
N LEU A 348 -17.15 0.51 4.93
CA LEU A 348 -17.59 -0.35 3.84
C LEU A 348 -18.61 0.42 3.03
N VAL A 349 -18.30 0.72 1.78
CA VAL A 349 -19.20 1.41 0.85
C VAL A 349 -19.75 0.39 -0.12
N ALA A 350 -21.07 0.28 -0.23
CA ALA A 350 -21.70 -0.38 -1.36
C ALA A 350 -22.00 0.66 -2.44
N TRP A 351 -21.20 0.62 -3.49
CA TRP A 351 -21.23 1.57 -4.59
C TRP A 351 -22.07 1.03 -5.74
N ASP A 352 -22.98 1.85 -6.27
CA ASP A 352 -23.65 1.57 -7.53
C ASP A 352 -22.82 2.14 -8.69
N PRO A 353 -22.19 1.29 -9.53
CA PRO A 353 -21.32 1.74 -10.62
C PRO A 353 -22.11 2.34 -11.80
N VAL A 354 -23.42 2.11 -11.90
CA VAL A 354 -24.28 2.66 -12.95
C VAL A 354 -24.80 4.03 -12.54
N ALA A 355 -25.25 4.17 -11.28
CA ALA A 355 -25.74 5.44 -10.76
C ALA A 355 -24.59 6.40 -10.36
N GLY A 356 -23.42 5.86 -10.01
CA GLY A 356 -22.28 6.65 -9.54
C GLY A 356 -22.48 7.20 -8.13
N GLU A 357 -23.17 6.47 -7.26
CA GLU A 357 -23.45 6.90 -5.88
C GLU A 357 -23.48 5.71 -4.91
N PRO A 358 -23.27 5.93 -3.59
CA PRO A 358 -23.37 4.86 -2.62
C PRO A 358 -24.82 4.45 -2.38
N ALA A 359 -25.11 3.15 -2.56
CA ALA A 359 -26.40 2.56 -2.15
C ALA A 359 -26.53 2.55 -0.61
N TRP A 360 -25.43 2.24 0.09
CA TRP A 360 -25.32 2.33 1.54
C TRP A 360 -23.86 2.41 1.99
N ILE A 361 -23.65 2.84 3.24
CA ILE A 361 -22.32 2.99 3.85
C ILE A 361 -22.38 2.46 5.29
N VAL A 362 -21.41 1.61 5.66
CA VAL A 362 -21.17 1.19 7.04
C VAL A 362 -19.85 1.82 7.53
N PRO A 363 -19.88 2.77 8.48
CA PRO A 363 -18.66 3.39 8.98
C PRO A 363 -17.88 2.45 9.92
N PHE A 364 -16.56 2.56 9.85
CA PHE A 364 -15.62 1.94 10.77
C PHE A 364 -14.79 2.98 11.50
N PRO A 365 -14.49 2.74 12.79
CA PRO A 365 -13.70 3.67 13.60
C PRO A 365 -12.21 3.70 13.23
N GLN A 366 -11.72 2.82 12.36
CA GLN A 366 -10.31 2.77 11.94
C GLN A 366 -10.21 2.47 10.44
N ALA A 367 -9.17 2.99 9.78
CA ALA A 367 -8.83 2.73 8.38
C ALA A 367 -8.22 1.33 8.19
N PHE A 368 -7.93 0.96 6.94
CA PHE A 368 -7.27 -0.30 6.56
C PHE A 368 -8.04 -1.54 7.05
N ASN A 369 -9.36 -1.52 6.85
CA ASN A 369 -10.18 -2.71 7.03
C ASN A 369 -9.95 -3.69 5.86
N GLY A 370 -10.25 -4.96 6.10
CA GLY A 370 -9.94 -6.01 5.15
C GLY A 370 -10.77 -5.98 3.88
N GLY A 371 -10.35 -6.81 2.93
CA GLY A 371 -11.06 -7.00 1.68
C GLY A 371 -12.45 -7.60 1.88
N THR A 372 -13.27 -7.52 0.84
CA THR A 372 -14.66 -7.99 0.83
C THR A 372 -14.83 -9.27 0.03
N LEU A 373 -15.86 -10.04 0.40
CA LEU A 373 -16.36 -11.18 -0.35
C LEU A 373 -17.88 -11.08 -0.44
N SER A 374 -18.44 -11.06 -1.65
CA SER A 374 -19.89 -11.13 -1.87
C SER A 374 -20.32 -12.50 -2.38
N THR A 375 -21.52 -12.94 -1.99
CA THR A 375 -22.09 -14.24 -2.39
C THR A 375 -23.52 -14.11 -2.92
N ASP A 376 -23.96 -15.06 -3.74
CA ASP A 376 -25.35 -15.23 -4.23
C ASP A 376 -26.39 -15.43 -3.11
N GLY A 377 -25.94 -15.85 -1.92
CA GLY A 377 -26.76 -15.86 -0.70
C GLY A 377 -27.19 -14.48 -0.18
N GLY A 378 -26.89 -13.39 -0.89
CA GLY A 378 -27.25 -12.03 -0.49
C GLY A 378 -26.39 -11.47 0.65
N LEU A 379 -25.14 -11.92 0.76
CA LEU A 379 -24.22 -11.56 1.84
C LEU A 379 -22.94 -10.90 1.34
N VAL A 380 -22.37 -10.04 2.18
CA VAL A 380 -21.02 -9.49 2.04
C VAL A 380 -20.24 -9.74 3.32
N PHE A 381 -19.07 -10.37 3.22
CA PHE A 381 -18.18 -10.63 4.35
C PHE A 381 -17.01 -9.65 4.34
N GLN A 382 -16.60 -9.17 5.51
CA GLN A 382 -15.43 -8.32 5.68
C GLN A 382 -14.81 -8.47 7.07
N GLY A 383 -13.48 -8.47 7.13
CA GLY A 383 -12.72 -8.29 8.38
C GLY A 383 -12.43 -6.82 8.67
N ASN A 384 -12.34 -6.43 9.94
CA ASN A 384 -11.96 -5.07 10.31
C ASN A 384 -10.71 -5.03 11.19
N LYS A 385 -10.12 -3.84 11.34
CA LYS A 385 -8.88 -3.61 12.11
C LYS A 385 -9.04 -3.83 13.61
N ARG A 386 -10.27 -3.93 14.11
CA ARG A 386 -10.58 -4.36 15.48
C ARG A 386 -10.67 -5.88 15.62
N GLY A 387 -10.32 -6.64 14.57
CA GLY A 387 -10.35 -8.09 14.54
C GLY A 387 -11.77 -8.66 14.59
N GLU A 388 -12.78 -7.92 14.17
CA GLU A 388 -14.12 -8.44 13.95
C GLU A 388 -14.23 -8.94 12.50
N PHE A 389 -14.80 -10.13 12.31
CA PHE A 389 -15.19 -10.65 11.01
C PHE A 389 -16.71 -10.62 10.94
N VAL A 390 -17.25 -9.90 9.95
CA VAL A 390 -18.66 -9.54 9.90
C VAL A 390 -19.25 -10.00 8.56
N ALA A 391 -20.49 -10.48 8.61
CA ALA A 391 -21.34 -10.65 7.44
C ALA A 391 -22.45 -9.59 7.45
N TYR A 392 -22.66 -8.96 6.31
CA TYR A 392 -23.65 -7.92 6.06
C TYR A 392 -24.67 -8.41 5.04
N ASP A 393 -25.91 -7.95 5.15
CA ASP A 393 -26.87 -8.02 4.05
C ASP A 393 -26.36 -7.20 2.86
N ALA A 394 -26.29 -7.83 1.68
CA ALA A 394 -25.71 -7.24 0.49
C ALA A 394 -26.48 -6.03 -0.07
N GLN A 395 -27.78 -5.92 0.21
CA GLN A 395 -28.64 -4.85 -0.28
C GLN A 395 -28.76 -3.68 0.71
N THR A 396 -28.72 -3.95 2.02
CA THR A 396 -28.97 -2.92 3.04
C THR A 396 -27.76 -2.52 3.86
N GLY A 397 -26.72 -3.35 3.91
CA GLY A 397 -25.56 -3.16 4.79
C GLY A 397 -25.85 -3.51 6.26
N ASP A 398 -26.99 -4.15 6.55
CA ASP A 398 -27.32 -4.58 7.91
C ASP A 398 -26.39 -5.71 8.37
N ARG A 399 -25.87 -5.61 9.60
CA ARG A 399 -25.07 -6.67 10.21
C ARG A 399 -25.94 -7.89 10.50
N VAL A 400 -25.68 -9.02 9.85
CA VAL A 400 -26.44 -10.27 10.06
C VAL A 400 -25.71 -11.27 10.95
N TRP A 401 -24.38 -11.22 10.97
CA TRP A 401 -23.54 -12.11 11.77
C TRP A 401 -22.17 -11.48 12.02
N SER A 402 -21.53 -11.84 13.13
CA SER A 402 -20.15 -11.44 13.40
C SER A 402 -19.45 -12.44 14.33
N GLN A 403 -18.12 -12.47 14.23
CA GLN A 403 -17.23 -13.19 15.13
C GLN A 403 -15.98 -12.36 15.42
N ARG A 404 -15.54 -12.33 16.67
CA ARG A 404 -14.24 -11.76 17.04
C ARG A 404 -13.13 -12.77 16.73
N LEU A 405 -12.14 -12.35 15.95
CA LEU A 405 -10.91 -13.07 15.62
C LEU A 405 -9.75 -12.68 16.54
N VAL A 406 -8.65 -13.44 16.45
CA VAL A 406 -7.34 -13.11 17.03
C VAL A 406 -6.43 -12.59 15.91
N GLY A 407 -6.09 -11.30 15.98
CA GLY A 407 -5.50 -10.57 14.85
C GLY A 407 -6.51 -9.63 14.19
N ASP A 408 -6.04 -8.75 13.31
CA ASP A 408 -6.90 -8.16 12.28
C ASP A 408 -7.11 -9.17 11.14
N ALA A 409 -8.08 -8.91 10.27
CA ALA A 409 -8.31 -9.67 9.05
C ALA A 409 -8.27 -8.73 7.86
N ALA A 410 -7.06 -8.28 7.50
CA ALA A 410 -6.83 -7.36 6.37
C ALA A 410 -7.00 -8.06 5.01
N ALA A 411 -6.74 -9.36 4.91
CA ALA A 411 -6.94 -10.12 3.68
C ALA A 411 -8.43 -10.21 3.30
N ALA A 412 -8.72 -10.37 2.01
CA ALA A 412 -10.07 -10.71 1.58
C ALA A 412 -10.46 -12.12 2.04
N PRO A 413 -11.70 -12.32 2.51
CA PRO A 413 -12.27 -13.64 2.71
C PRO A 413 -12.46 -14.38 1.39
N MET A 414 -12.60 -15.70 1.47
CA MET A 414 -12.91 -16.55 0.33
C MET A 414 -13.89 -17.65 0.74
N THR A 415 -14.75 -18.11 -0.17
CA THR A 415 -15.69 -19.21 0.06
C THR A 415 -15.49 -20.37 -0.92
N TYR A 416 -15.72 -21.60 -0.45
CA TYR A 416 -15.59 -22.82 -1.25
C TYR A 416 -16.54 -23.91 -0.75
N GLU A 417 -16.74 -24.93 -1.57
CA GLU A 417 -17.50 -26.14 -1.22
C GLU A 417 -16.55 -27.33 -1.06
N LEU A 418 -16.79 -28.16 -0.04
CA LEU A 418 -16.15 -29.44 0.15
C LEU A 418 -17.19 -30.47 0.61
N ASP A 419 -17.31 -31.58 -0.13
CA ASP A 419 -18.27 -32.66 0.15
C ASP A 419 -19.73 -32.18 0.34
N GLY A 420 -20.14 -31.13 -0.40
CA GLY A 420 -21.47 -30.55 -0.33
C GLY A 420 -21.71 -29.58 0.83
N GLU A 421 -20.68 -29.23 1.61
CA GLU A 421 -20.73 -28.21 2.65
C GLU A 421 -19.96 -26.95 2.21
N GLN A 422 -20.56 -25.78 2.42
CA GLN A 422 -19.91 -24.49 2.17
C GLN A 422 -19.05 -24.07 3.37
N TYR A 423 -17.86 -23.54 3.05
CA TYR A 423 -16.90 -23.01 3.99
C TYR A 423 -16.52 -21.57 3.62
N VAL A 424 -16.37 -20.70 4.60
CA VAL A 424 -15.82 -19.34 4.43
C VAL A 424 -14.52 -19.24 5.20
N SER A 425 -13.42 -18.91 4.53
CA SER A 425 -12.11 -18.76 5.15
C SER A 425 -11.58 -17.34 5.05
N VAL A 426 -10.86 -16.91 6.07
CA VAL A 426 -10.18 -15.62 6.11
C VAL A 426 -8.82 -15.75 6.79
N LEU A 427 -7.82 -15.03 6.29
CA LEU A 427 -6.52 -14.91 6.94
C LEU A 427 -6.59 -13.82 8.01
N SER A 428 -6.22 -14.17 9.23
CA SER A 428 -6.14 -13.25 10.37
C SER A 428 -4.72 -13.16 10.89
N GLY A 429 -4.21 -11.94 11.05
CA GLY A 429 -2.87 -11.67 11.54
C GLY A 429 -2.45 -10.23 11.27
N TRP A 430 -1.91 -9.57 12.30
CA TRP A 430 -1.48 -8.18 12.24
C TRP A 430 -0.32 -8.00 11.26
N GLY A 431 -0.47 -7.14 10.27
CA GLY A 431 0.63 -6.82 9.36
C GLY A 431 0.18 -6.12 8.10
N ASN A 432 0.30 -4.80 8.07
CA ASN A 432 0.23 -3.99 6.86
C ASN A 432 0.94 -2.65 7.11
N VAL A 433 1.16 -1.89 6.03
CA VAL A 433 1.84 -0.59 6.09
C VAL A 433 1.20 0.38 7.10
N SER A 434 -0.12 0.33 7.31
CA SER A 434 -0.76 1.20 8.30
C SER A 434 -0.39 0.87 9.74
N MET A 435 -0.20 -0.43 10.04
CA MET A 435 0.25 -0.88 11.36
C MET A 435 1.73 -0.54 11.60
N MET A 436 2.53 -0.37 10.54
CA MET A 436 3.94 0.01 10.68
C MET A 436 4.11 1.52 10.88
N ILE A 437 3.38 2.33 10.12
CA ILE A 437 3.55 3.80 10.12
C ILE A 437 2.70 4.48 11.20
N TYR A 438 1.47 4.03 11.40
CA TYR A 438 0.44 4.78 12.15
C TYR A 438 0.10 4.15 13.50
N GLY A 439 1.12 3.65 14.24
CA GLY A 439 0.93 3.14 15.60
C GLY A 439 0.26 4.16 16.53
N ALA A 440 0.59 5.45 16.40
CA ALA A 440 -0.04 6.54 17.15
C ALA A 440 -1.55 6.72 16.92
N ALA A 441 -2.10 6.21 15.81
CA ALA A 441 -3.52 6.25 15.52
C ALA A 441 -4.31 5.09 16.19
N LEU A 442 -3.61 4.06 16.71
CA LEU A 442 -4.26 2.98 17.44
C LEU A 442 -4.64 3.42 18.85
N GLU A 443 -5.82 2.98 19.32
CA GLU A 443 -6.22 3.18 20.73
C GLU A 443 -5.22 2.56 21.71
N LYS A 444 -4.66 1.39 21.36
CA LYS A 444 -3.64 0.66 22.10
C LYS A 444 -2.73 -0.14 21.16
N PRO A 445 -1.47 -0.38 21.54
CA PRO A 445 -0.62 -1.35 20.86
C PRO A 445 -1.23 -2.75 20.88
N VAL A 446 -0.88 -3.55 19.89
CA VAL A 446 -1.26 -4.95 19.72
C VAL A 446 -0.04 -5.85 19.88
N THR A 447 -0.25 -7.09 20.30
CA THR A 447 0.80 -8.10 20.31
C THR A 447 0.94 -8.71 18.92
N ALA A 448 2.18 -8.89 18.45
CA ALA A 448 2.45 -9.64 17.23
C ALA A 448 1.90 -11.08 17.37
N GLU A 449 0.88 -11.40 16.57
CA GLU A 449 0.19 -12.68 16.56
C GLU A 449 0.67 -13.54 15.39
N PRO A 450 0.82 -14.87 15.55
CA PRO A 450 0.98 -15.76 14.40
C PRO A 450 -0.19 -15.59 13.43
N GLY A 451 0.11 -15.47 12.13
CA GLY A 451 -0.91 -15.51 11.09
C GLY A 451 -1.68 -16.83 11.12
N ARG A 452 -3.01 -16.77 10.98
CA ARG A 452 -3.92 -17.92 11.05
C ARG A 452 -4.89 -17.89 9.89
N ILE A 453 -5.20 -19.07 9.36
CA ILE A 453 -6.40 -19.27 8.51
C ILE A 453 -7.53 -19.63 9.46
N VAL A 454 -8.59 -18.84 9.47
CA VAL A 454 -9.81 -19.12 10.23
C VAL A 454 -10.90 -19.50 9.24
N THR A 455 -11.48 -20.68 9.42
CA THR A 455 -12.50 -21.24 8.54
C THR A 455 -13.82 -21.44 9.27
N PHE A 456 -14.90 -20.93 8.69
CA PHE A 456 -16.27 -20.99 9.18
C PHE A 456 -17.10 -21.93 8.34
N LYS A 457 -18.07 -22.59 8.98
CA LYS A 457 -19.20 -23.27 8.34
C LYS A 457 -20.42 -23.22 9.24
N LEU A 458 -21.60 -23.50 8.68
CA LEU A 458 -22.82 -23.63 9.47
C LEU A 458 -22.68 -24.75 10.52
N GLY A 459 -23.07 -24.44 11.77
CA GLY A 459 -22.96 -25.37 12.89
C GLY A 459 -21.54 -25.64 13.40
N GLY A 460 -20.51 -24.97 12.86
CA GLY A 460 -19.14 -25.05 13.36
C GLY A 460 -19.03 -24.55 14.81
N ASN A 461 -18.27 -25.27 15.63
CA ASN A 461 -18.14 -25.03 17.07
C ASN A 461 -16.68 -25.13 17.56
N ALA A 462 -15.71 -24.95 16.67
CA ALA A 462 -14.30 -24.91 17.05
C ALA A 462 -13.99 -23.63 17.84
N ASP A 463 -13.14 -23.76 18.86
CA ASP A 463 -12.70 -22.62 19.66
C ASP A 463 -11.57 -21.86 18.96
N LEU A 464 -11.63 -20.52 19.03
CA LEU A 464 -10.50 -19.66 18.70
C LEU A 464 -9.53 -19.59 19.89
N PRO A 465 -8.21 -19.48 19.65
CA PRO A 465 -7.26 -19.24 20.73
C PRO A 465 -7.57 -17.89 21.42
N SER A 466 -7.04 -17.70 22.63
CA SER A 466 -7.03 -16.37 23.25
C SER A 466 -5.93 -15.50 22.63
N PRO A 467 -6.13 -14.18 22.49
CA PRO A 467 -5.07 -13.26 22.12
C PRO A 467 -3.91 -13.29 23.12
N LEU A 468 -2.69 -13.06 22.64
CA LEU A 468 -1.49 -12.91 23.45
C LEU A 468 -1.54 -11.59 24.22
N ASP A 469 -1.22 -11.66 25.51
CA ASP A 469 -1.12 -10.48 26.36
C ASP A 469 0.00 -9.53 25.88
N TYR A 470 -0.29 -8.23 25.88
CA TYR A 470 0.72 -7.21 25.66
C TYR A 470 1.48 -6.96 26.97
N LEU A 471 2.70 -7.50 27.07
CA LEU A 471 3.50 -7.53 28.30
C LEU A 471 4.64 -6.49 28.34
N VAL A 472 4.63 -5.51 27.43
CA VAL A 472 5.67 -4.47 27.40
C VAL A 472 5.47 -3.51 28.56
N VAL A 473 6.52 -3.34 29.38
CA VAL A 473 6.53 -2.34 30.45
C VAL A 473 6.89 -0.98 29.85
N GLU A 474 5.88 -0.14 29.72
CA GLU A 474 5.95 1.23 29.17
C GLU A 474 6.62 2.18 30.16
N SER A 475 7.94 2.12 30.20
CA SER A 475 8.77 2.96 31.05
C SER A 475 10.14 3.17 30.40
N PRO A 476 10.69 4.42 30.41
CA PRO A 476 12.02 4.72 29.89
C PRO A 476 13.11 3.79 30.43
N LYS A 477 14.05 3.37 29.59
CA LYS A 477 15.14 2.46 29.97
C LYS A 477 16.47 3.17 30.32
N ALA A 478 16.54 4.48 30.16
CA ALA A 478 17.65 5.33 30.58
C ALA A 478 17.18 6.73 31.00
N PRO A 479 18.00 7.48 31.78
CA PRO A 479 17.76 8.90 32.04
C PRO A 479 17.61 9.71 30.74
N LEU A 480 16.91 10.84 30.81
CA LEU A 480 16.83 11.77 29.70
C LEU A 480 18.22 12.35 29.43
N VAL A 481 18.66 12.28 28.18
CA VAL A 481 19.96 12.73 27.69
C VAL A 481 19.79 13.54 26.41
N GLY A 482 20.77 14.39 26.09
CA GLY A 482 20.71 15.33 24.98
C GLY A 482 20.01 16.64 25.35
N ASP A 483 19.90 17.51 24.34
CA ASP A 483 19.25 18.82 24.40
C ASP A 483 18.32 19.02 23.18
N ALA A 484 17.70 20.19 23.08
CA ALA A 484 16.72 20.48 22.02
C ALA A 484 17.29 20.30 20.61
N ASP A 485 18.54 20.73 20.37
CA ASP A 485 19.19 20.60 19.06
C ASP A 485 19.43 19.12 18.72
N THR A 486 19.90 18.35 19.70
CA THR A 486 20.13 16.91 19.52
C THR A 486 18.82 16.14 19.33
N TRP A 487 17.75 16.47 20.07
CA TRP A 487 16.44 15.84 19.89
C TRP A 487 15.80 16.20 18.55
N GLN A 488 15.97 17.43 18.08
CA GLN A 488 15.49 17.85 16.77
C GLN A 488 16.21 17.10 15.65
N LEU A 489 17.54 16.98 15.72
CA LEU A 489 18.32 16.19 14.75
C LEU A 489 17.89 14.71 14.77
N GLY A 490 17.76 14.13 15.96
CA GLY A 490 17.30 12.76 16.14
C GLY A 490 15.90 12.51 15.60
N MET A 491 14.97 13.46 15.83
CA MET A 491 13.62 13.42 15.29
C MET A 491 13.63 13.42 13.76
N GLN A 492 14.42 14.32 13.15
CA GLN A 492 14.55 14.38 11.70
C GLN A 492 15.06 13.06 11.11
N ARG A 493 16.16 12.51 11.65
CA ARG A 493 16.74 11.24 11.17
C ARG A 493 15.82 10.05 11.42
N PHE A 494 15.09 10.06 12.54
CA PHE A 494 14.08 9.06 12.83
C PHE A 494 12.92 9.12 11.83
N ALA A 495 12.41 10.31 11.51
CA ALA A 495 11.37 10.49 10.52
C ALA A 495 11.85 10.08 9.11
N GLU A 496 13.10 10.38 8.76
CA GLU A 496 13.65 10.01 7.47
C GLU A 496 13.86 8.49 7.30
N ASN A 497 14.10 7.72 8.36
CA ASN A 497 14.56 6.33 8.23
C ASN A 497 13.80 5.28 9.06
N CYS A 498 13.25 5.67 10.21
CA CYS A 498 12.74 4.73 11.22
C CYS A 498 11.20 4.72 11.29
N GLN A 499 10.54 5.86 11.05
CA GLN A 499 9.09 6.00 11.27
C GLN A 499 8.25 5.03 10.45
N PHE A 500 8.73 4.63 9.27
CA PHE A 500 7.99 3.75 8.36
C PHE A 500 7.87 2.31 8.87
N CYS A 501 8.68 1.94 9.88
CA CYS A 501 8.61 0.65 10.57
C CYS A 501 8.20 0.77 12.04
N HIS A 502 8.71 1.79 12.74
CA HIS A 502 8.55 1.96 14.19
C HIS A 502 7.48 2.99 14.58
N GLY A 503 6.75 3.53 13.60
CA GLY A 503 5.69 4.51 13.77
C GLY A 503 6.17 5.93 14.05
N ALA A 504 5.35 6.92 13.67
CA ALA A 504 5.60 8.32 14.01
C ALA A 504 5.67 8.52 15.54
N TYR A 505 6.42 9.53 16.00
CA TYR A 505 6.71 9.77 17.43
C TYR A 505 7.39 8.59 18.15
N ALA A 506 7.98 7.65 17.40
CA ALA A 506 8.44 6.35 17.90
C ALA A 506 7.35 5.53 18.60
N ILE A 507 6.07 5.79 18.27
CA ILE A 507 4.92 5.04 18.79
C ILE A 507 4.61 3.91 17.82
N SER A 508 5.07 2.71 18.15
CA SER A 508 4.77 1.53 17.36
C SER A 508 3.36 1.02 17.61
N SER A 509 2.79 0.33 16.63
CA SER A 509 1.59 -0.48 16.85
C SER A 509 1.82 -1.71 17.71
N GLY A 510 3.07 -2.12 17.94
CA GLY A 510 3.44 -3.36 18.61
C GLY A 510 3.65 -4.56 17.68
N VAL A 511 3.32 -4.44 16.38
CA VAL A 511 3.71 -5.43 15.34
C VAL A 511 5.23 -5.46 15.17
N ILE A 512 5.84 -4.27 15.14
CA ILE A 512 7.29 -4.05 15.22
C ILE A 512 7.60 -3.51 16.63
N PRO A 513 8.78 -3.74 17.22
CA PRO A 513 9.09 -3.24 18.56
C PRO A 513 8.92 -1.71 18.70
N ASP A 514 8.30 -1.28 19.79
CA ASP A 514 8.27 0.13 20.20
C ASP A 514 9.63 0.52 20.80
N LEU A 515 10.35 1.43 20.13
CA LEU A 515 11.71 1.76 20.51
C LEU A 515 11.79 2.53 21.84
N ARG A 516 10.72 3.22 22.25
CA ARG A 516 10.67 3.97 23.52
C ARG A 516 10.85 3.05 24.72
N TRP A 517 10.42 1.79 24.58
CA TRP A 517 10.42 0.77 25.64
C TRP A 517 11.52 -0.27 25.47
N SER A 518 12.33 -0.17 24.41
CA SER A 518 13.40 -1.13 24.11
C SER A 518 14.53 -1.07 25.13
N ALA A 519 15.04 -2.23 25.57
CA ALA A 519 16.25 -2.29 26.40
C ALA A 519 17.50 -1.81 25.65
N ILE A 520 17.49 -1.84 24.31
CA ILE A 520 18.61 -1.39 23.49
C ILE A 520 18.85 0.12 23.63
N SER A 521 17.79 0.92 23.84
CA SER A 521 17.93 2.38 24.01
C SER A 521 18.64 2.77 25.32
N ALA A 522 18.81 1.82 26.24
CA ALA A 522 19.47 2.04 27.53
C ALA A 522 20.99 2.21 27.44
N ASN A 523 21.61 1.76 26.34
CA ASN A 523 23.06 1.73 26.18
C ASN A 523 23.47 2.15 24.76
N GLU A 524 24.39 3.11 24.67
CA GLU A 524 24.90 3.69 23.43
C GLU A 524 25.52 2.63 22.50
N ASP A 525 26.46 1.81 22.99
CA ASP A 525 27.13 0.79 22.17
C ASP A 525 26.13 -0.24 21.60
N SER A 526 25.16 -0.65 22.42
CA SER A 526 24.10 -1.58 22.00
C SER A 526 23.22 -0.97 20.92
N TRP A 527 22.90 0.32 21.05
CA TRP A 527 22.14 1.06 20.06
C TRP A 527 22.90 1.20 18.74
N ALA A 528 24.17 1.62 18.79
CA ALA A 528 25.02 1.75 17.62
C ALA A 528 25.20 0.40 16.88
N SER A 529 25.37 -0.69 17.63
CA SER A 529 25.49 -2.02 17.02
C SER A 529 24.21 -2.46 16.28
N VAL A 530 23.02 -2.07 16.77
CA VAL A 530 21.76 -2.40 16.10
C VAL A 530 21.44 -1.45 14.94
N VAL A 531 21.50 -0.14 15.18
CA VAL A 531 21.07 0.90 14.22
C VAL A 531 22.16 1.24 13.21
N GLY A 532 23.43 1.26 13.64
CA GLY A 532 24.57 1.51 12.76
C GLY A 532 25.02 0.25 12.02
N ASP A 533 25.39 -0.79 12.77
CA ASP A 533 26.04 -1.99 12.22
C ASP A 533 25.05 -3.06 11.72
N GLY A 534 23.76 -2.94 12.05
CA GLY A 534 22.75 -3.90 11.61
C GLY A 534 22.87 -5.27 12.28
N ALA A 535 23.21 -5.34 13.57
CA ALA A 535 23.32 -6.59 14.32
C ALA A 535 22.06 -7.47 14.31
N LEU A 536 20.90 -6.91 13.93
CA LEU A 536 19.61 -7.59 13.80
C LEU A 536 19.14 -7.74 12.34
N THR A 537 20.04 -7.64 11.36
CA THR A 537 19.71 -7.77 9.92
C THR A 537 19.04 -9.11 9.61
N GLY A 538 19.45 -10.20 10.28
CA GLY A 538 18.81 -11.51 10.13
C GLY A 538 17.33 -11.54 10.55
N ASN A 539 16.89 -10.55 11.34
CA ASN A 539 15.49 -10.36 11.74
C ASN A 539 14.79 -9.24 10.94
N GLY A 540 15.44 -8.68 9.91
CA GLY A 540 14.91 -7.60 9.07
C GLY A 540 15.28 -6.17 9.51
N MET A 541 16.03 -5.97 10.59
CA MET A 541 16.51 -4.64 11.02
C MET A 541 17.90 -4.36 10.44
N VAL A 542 17.94 -3.59 9.36
CA VAL A 542 19.17 -3.20 8.65
C VAL A 542 19.99 -2.16 9.41
N GLY A 543 21.29 -2.09 9.12
CA GLY A 543 22.16 -1.00 9.57
C GLY A 543 22.08 0.21 8.65
N PHE A 544 22.35 1.40 9.20
CA PHE A 544 22.19 2.68 8.50
C PHE A 544 23.49 3.48 8.37
N SER A 545 24.63 2.91 8.78
CA SER A 545 25.95 3.58 8.75
C SER A 545 26.41 4.04 7.36
N ASP A 546 25.83 3.50 6.29
CA ASP A 546 26.09 3.92 4.91
C ASP A 546 25.51 5.31 4.57
N ILE A 547 24.50 5.79 5.32
CA ILE A 547 23.79 7.05 5.02
C ILE A 547 23.74 8.04 6.18
N ILE A 548 23.86 7.59 7.43
CA ILE A 548 23.89 8.44 8.63
C ILE A 548 25.11 8.11 9.47
N ASN A 549 25.73 9.14 10.09
CA ASN A 549 26.95 8.96 10.88
C ASN A 549 26.66 8.63 12.36
N ASP A 550 27.70 8.30 13.12
CA ASP A 550 27.59 7.89 14.53
C ASP A 550 26.88 8.93 15.42
N ASP A 551 27.18 10.22 15.23
CA ASP A 551 26.53 11.32 15.98
C ASP A 551 25.02 11.39 15.67
N GLU A 552 24.63 11.17 14.41
CA GLU A 552 23.24 11.13 13.97
C GLU A 552 22.52 9.88 14.49
N ILE A 553 23.19 8.72 14.51
CA ILE A 553 22.67 7.48 15.10
C ILE A 553 22.38 7.68 16.59
N GLU A 554 23.29 8.33 17.30
CA GLU A 554 23.13 8.64 18.72
C GLU A 554 22.05 9.69 18.97
N ALA A 555 21.92 10.69 18.09
CA ALA A 555 20.82 11.65 18.14
C ALA A 555 19.45 10.95 18.04
N ILE A 556 19.30 9.91 17.20
CA ILE A 556 18.06 9.10 17.15
C ILE A 556 17.79 8.45 18.51
N ARG A 557 18.81 7.89 19.18
CA ARG A 557 18.65 7.32 20.54
C ARG A 557 18.13 8.36 21.52
N HIS A 558 18.71 9.56 21.50
CA HIS A 558 18.29 10.67 22.35
C HIS A 558 16.85 11.10 22.08
N TYR A 559 16.44 11.16 20.80
CA TYR A 559 15.06 11.42 20.43
C TYR A 559 14.10 10.35 20.95
N VAL A 560 14.42 9.07 20.77
CA VAL A 560 13.60 7.95 21.28
C VAL A 560 13.45 8.01 22.81
N LEU A 561 14.53 8.31 23.53
CA LEU A 561 14.46 8.54 24.98
C LEU A 561 13.62 9.77 25.32
N ARG A 562 13.73 10.87 24.57
CA ARG A 562 12.87 12.04 24.74
C ARG A 562 11.40 11.68 24.59
N GLN A 563 11.02 10.89 23.59
CA GLN A 563 9.65 10.41 23.39
C GLN A 563 9.17 9.51 24.55
N ALA A 564 10.04 8.64 25.08
CA ALA A 564 9.73 7.82 26.25
C ALA A 564 9.45 8.69 27.49
N TRP A 565 10.28 9.70 27.76
CA TRP A 565 10.08 10.63 28.88
C TRP A 565 8.88 11.56 28.67
N LEU A 566 8.60 11.98 27.44
CA LEU A 566 7.41 12.78 27.12
C LEU A 566 6.11 12.01 27.41
N ALA A 567 6.10 10.69 27.20
CA ALA A 567 4.97 9.85 27.59
C ALA A 567 4.77 9.82 29.13
N VAL A 568 5.86 9.83 29.92
CA VAL A 568 5.79 9.94 31.39
C VAL A 568 5.25 11.31 31.80
N GLU A 569 5.76 12.40 31.22
CA GLU A 569 5.30 13.77 31.46
C GLU A 569 3.80 13.95 31.15
N ASN A 570 3.33 13.30 30.08
CA ASN A 570 1.93 13.32 29.68
C ASN A 570 1.04 12.38 30.50
N GLY A 571 1.61 11.49 31.31
CA GLY A 571 0.89 10.53 32.15
C GLY A 571 0.35 9.33 31.37
N THR A 572 1.00 8.96 30.27
CA THR A 572 0.67 7.79 29.44
C THR A 572 1.69 6.66 29.57
N ALA A 573 2.69 6.81 30.44
CA ALA A 573 3.71 5.80 30.74
C ALA A 573 4.21 5.98 32.19
N ASP A 574 4.83 4.94 32.74
CA ASP A 574 5.35 4.95 34.10
C ASP A 574 6.79 5.48 34.17
N ALA A 575 7.09 6.28 35.19
CA ALA A 575 8.47 6.64 35.50
C ALA A 575 9.28 5.38 35.89
N PRO A 576 10.56 5.26 35.52
CA PRO A 576 11.36 4.09 35.85
C PRO A 576 11.47 3.94 37.38
N ALA A 577 11.43 2.70 37.86
CA ALA A 577 11.41 2.38 39.30
C ALA A 577 12.71 2.76 40.07
N VAL A 578 13.65 3.49 39.46
CA VAL A 578 14.89 3.95 40.08
C VAL A 578 14.76 5.43 40.47
N ALA A 579 13.82 5.69 41.37
CA ALA A 579 13.72 6.94 42.14
C ALA A 579 13.17 6.70 43.56
N ALA A 580 13.26 5.47 44.09
CA ALA A 580 12.82 5.10 45.44
C ALA A 580 13.92 4.45 46.30
N ALA A 581 15.19 4.45 45.84
CA ALA A 581 16.32 3.86 46.57
C ALA A 581 17.52 4.83 46.70
N GLY A 582 17.23 6.14 46.72
CA GLY A 582 18.21 7.21 46.91
C GLY A 582 17.80 8.14 48.04
N ASP A 583 17.44 7.58 49.20
CA ASP A 583 17.39 8.23 50.51
C ASP A 583 17.26 7.13 51.58
N GLN A 584 18.34 6.35 51.77
CA GLN A 584 18.70 5.70 53.04
C GLN A 584 20.21 5.67 53.20
#